data_AF-A0A0W7X2Y4-F1
#
_entry.id   AF-A0A0W7X2Y4-F1
#
_cell.length_a   1.000
_cell.length_b   1.000
_cell.length_c   1.000
_cell.angle_alpha   90.00
_cell.angle_beta   90.00
_cell.angle_gamma   90.00
#
_symmetry.space_group_name_H-M   'P 1'
#
loop_
_entity.id
_entity.type
_entity.pdbx_description
1 polymer ?
#
loop_
_entity_poly.entity_id
_entity_poly.type
_entity_poly.pdbx_seq_one_letter_code
_entity_poly.pdbx_strand_id
1 'polypeptide(L)'
;MHVRTLRALSATGLGALLVASAVAVAPAARSATATHCANANRIDYAAVPNPLFFTHRDECPGYADGGAPYVFVVDKVSILRIGFPTPGQNTSHFQYDMKATCGSVQESPSGTLRVDACVWTKA
;
A
#
# COMPACT_ATOMS: atom_id res chain seq x y z
N MET A 1 -47.91 -3.99 55.76
CA MET A 1 -47.94 -2.92 54.75
C MET A 1 -47.65 -1.59 55.43
N HIS A 2 -46.54 -0.93 55.09
CA HIS A 2 -46.45 0.52 54.79
C HIS A 2 -44.99 0.85 54.48
N VAL A 3 -44.74 1.12 53.20
CA VAL A 3 -43.45 1.46 52.61
C VAL A 3 -43.10 2.89 52.99
N ARG A 4 -41.94 3.11 53.62
CA ARG A 4 -41.34 4.44 53.77
C ARG A 4 -40.25 4.60 52.72
N THR A 5 -40.49 5.48 51.77
CA THR A 5 -39.51 5.94 50.80
C THR A 5 -39.18 7.39 51.12
N LEU A 6 -37.89 7.74 51.14
CA LEU A 6 -37.37 8.96 50.52
C LEU A 6 -35.85 8.81 50.37
N ARG A 7 -35.41 8.91 49.11
CA ARG A 7 -34.04 8.80 48.60
C ARG A 7 -33.32 10.16 48.69
N ALA A 8 -32.03 10.09 49.03
CA ALA A 8 -30.81 10.62 48.35
C ALA A 8 -30.81 12.08 47.83
N LEU A 9 -29.73 12.87 47.88
CA LEU A 9 -28.35 12.57 47.47
C LEU A 9 -27.30 13.42 48.22
N SER A 10 -26.15 12.78 48.42
CA SER A 10 -24.83 13.26 48.87
C SER A 10 -24.16 14.19 47.82
N ALA A 11 -23.59 15.33 48.20
CA ALA A 11 -22.21 15.58 48.68
C ALA A 11 -21.15 15.83 47.55
N THR A 12 -20.73 17.10 47.48
CA THR A 12 -19.37 17.66 47.26
C THR A 12 -18.28 16.86 46.53
N GLY A 13 -17.55 17.55 45.64
CA GLY A 13 -16.09 17.38 45.54
C GLY A 13 -15.47 17.63 44.16
N LEU A 14 -14.92 18.83 43.95
CA LEU A 14 -13.97 19.13 42.87
C LEU A 14 -12.69 18.30 43.06
N GLY A 15 -12.34 17.47 42.08
CA GLY A 15 -11.07 16.77 41.99
C GLY A 15 -10.57 16.81 40.55
N ALA A 16 -9.71 17.78 40.25
CA ALA A 16 -9.01 17.90 38.99
C ALA A 16 -8.05 16.71 38.80
N LEU A 17 -8.31 15.87 37.80
CA LEU A 17 -7.38 14.82 37.37
C LEU A 17 -6.61 15.33 36.14
N LEU A 18 -5.29 15.42 36.35
CA LEU A 18 -4.25 15.79 35.40
C LEU A 18 -4.40 15.03 34.08
N VAL A 19 -4.55 15.77 32.98
CA VAL A 19 -4.41 15.25 31.62
C VAL A 19 -2.91 14.99 31.39
N ALA A 20 -2.45 13.78 31.70
CA ALA A 20 -1.17 13.30 31.21
C ALA A 20 -1.28 13.20 29.69
N SER A 21 -0.85 14.26 29.01
CA SER A 21 -0.76 14.31 27.56
C SER A 21 0.39 13.38 27.16
N ALA A 22 0.08 12.09 27.02
CA ALA A 22 0.93 11.18 26.28
C ALA A 22 0.97 11.73 24.85
N VAL A 23 2.04 12.44 24.51
CA VAL A 23 2.38 12.73 23.13
C VAL A 23 2.70 11.37 22.53
N ALA A 24 1.68 10.68 22.04
CA ALA A 24 1.86 9.60 21.10
C ALA A 24 2.60 10.24 19.94
N VAL A 25 3.91 10.00 19.87
CA VAL A 25 4.70 10.32 18.69
C VAL A 25 4.06 9.46 17.60
N ALA A 26 3.12 10.04 16.87
CA ALA A 26 2.57 9.42 15.68
C ALA A 26 3.78 9.03 14.83
N PRO A 27 3.89 7.77 14.39
CA PRO A 27 5.01 7.38 13.53
C PRO A 27 5.02 8.38 12.38
N ALA A 28 6.12 9.13 12.27
CA ALA A 28 6.31 10.04 11.16
C ALA A 28 6.09 9.21 9.91
N ALA A 29 5.04 9.53 9.15
CA ALA A 29 4.77 8.89 7.88
C ALA A 29 6.02 9.11 7.04
N ARG A 30 6.90 8.11 6.97
CA ARG A 30 8.06 8.14 6.11
C ARG A 30 7.49 8.29 4.72
N SER A 31 7.80 9.42 4.08
CA SER A 31 7.49 9.61 2.68
C SER A 31 8.07 8.41 1.94
N ALA A 32 7.22 7.59 1.33
CA ALA A 32 7.65 6.43 0.58
C ALA A 32 8.62 6.92 -0.50
N THR A 33 9.89 6.57 -0.34
CA THR A 33 10.91 6.98 -1.29
C THR A 33 10.66 6.21 -2.58
N ALA A 34 10.50 6.93 -3.69
CA ALA A 34 10.28 6.29 -4.98
C ALA A 34 11.56 5.56 -5.40
N THR A 35 11.42 4.28 -5.73
CA THR A 35 12.48 3.47 -6.32
C THR A 35 12.39 3.60 -7.84
N HIS A 36 13.46 4.04 -8.48
CA HIS A 36 13.53 4.08 -9.94
C HIS A 36 13.92 2.72 -10.50
N CYS A 37 13.24 2.28 -11.54
CA CYS A 37 13.48 1.02 -12.22
C CYS A 37 13.55 1.19 -13.74
N ALA A 38 14.49 0.54 -14.40
CA ALA A 38 14.61 0.60 -15.86
C ALA A 38 13.49 -0.19 -16.56
N ASN A 39 13.24 -1.44 -16.14
CA ASN A 39 12.22 -2.29 -16.75
C ASN A 39 11.30 -2.98 -15.74
N ALA A 40 10.04 -3.21 -16.13
CA ALA A 40 9.12 -4.10 -15.41
C ALA A 40 8.17 -4.84 -16.36
N ASN A 41 7.64 -5.97 -15.91
CA ASN A 41 6.59 -6.74 -16.59
C ASN A 41 5.31 -6.70 -15.76
N ARG A 42 4.26 -6.06 -16.27
CA ARG A 42 2.94 -5.99 -15.65
C ARG A 42 2.02 -7.00 -16.28
N ILE A 43 1.19 -7.67 -15.46
CA ILE A 43 0.17 -8.59 -15.94
C ILE A 43 -1.22 -8.05 -15.57
N ASP A 44 -2.03 -7.81 -16.60
CA ASP A 44 -3.43 -7.41 -16.48
C ASP A 44 -4.33 -8.60 -16.78
N TYR A 45 -5.15 -9.01 -15.80
CA TYR A 45 -6.21 -9.99 -16.00
C TYR A 45 -7.57 -9.31 -16.03
N ALA A 46 -8.46 -9.73 -16.93
CA ALA A 46 -9.82 -9.16 -17.03
C ALA A 46 -10.63 -9.25 -15.72
N ALA A 47 -10.34 -10.24 -14.89
CA ALA A 47 -11.04 -10.47 -13.62
C ALA A 47 -10.33 -9.85 -12.39
N VAL A 48 -9.13 -9.28 -12.54
CA VAL A 48 -8.33 -8.81 -11.39
C VAL A 48 -8.14 -7.30 -11.46
N PRO A 49 -8.74 -6.52 -10.54
CA PRO A 49 -8.73 -5.06 -10.61
C PRO A 49 -7.36 -4.44 -10.32
N ASN A 50 -6.50 -5.14 -9.57
CA ASN A 50 -5.18 -4.64 -9.19
C ASN A 50 -4.10 -5.49 -9.86
N PRO A 51 -3.51 -5.01 -10.96
CA PRO A 51 -2.48 -5.75 -11.66
C PRO A 51 -1.21 -5.80 -10.81
N LEU A 52 -0.60 -6.97 -10.80
CA LEU A 52 0.73 -7.17 -10.22
C LEU A 52 1.80 -6.92 -11.29
N PHE A 53 3.02 -6.67 -10.85
CA PHE A 53 4.16 -6.68 -11.75
C PHE A 53 5.36 -7.41 -11.19
N PHE A 54 6.23 -7.80 -12.10
CA PHE A 54 7.49 -8.43 -11.83
C PHE A 54 8.62 -7.57 -12.36
N THR A 55 9.69 -7.44 -11.59
CA THR A 55 10.95 -6.87 -12.04
C THR A 55 12.12 -7.59 -11.35
N HIS A 56 13.35 -7.22 -11.67
CA HIS A 56 14.54 -7.71 -10.99
C HIS A 56 15.10 -6.61 -10.09
N ARG A 57 15.74 -6.96 -8.98
CA ARG A 57 16.44 -5.98 -8.14
C ARG A 57 17.47 -5.17 -8.94
N ASP A 58 18.13 -5.81 -9.90
CA ASP A 58 19.11 -5.15 -10.77
C ASP A 58 18.49 -4.11 -11.71
N GLU A 59 17.20 -4.24 -12.01
CA GLU A 59 16.45 -3.23 -12.78
C GLU A 59 16.09 -2.03 -11.90
N CYS A 60 16.09 -2.17 -10.57
CA CYS A 60 15.68 -1.17 -9.59
C CYS A 60 16.84 -0.82 -8.65
N PRO A 61 17.90 -0.15 -9.13
CA PRO A 61 19.06 0.17 -8.31
C PRO A 61 18.65 1.01 -7.10
N GLY A 62 19.06 0.56 -5.91
CA GLY A 62 18.71 1.21 -4.65
C GLY A 62 17.36 0.79 -4.06
N TYR A 63 16.67 -0.19 -4.66
CA TYR A 63 15.53 -0.84 -3.99
C TYR A 63 15.98 -1.40 -2.63
N ALA A 64 15.31 -0.94 -1.59
CA ALA A 64 15.40 -1.48 -0.25
C ALA A 64 13.98 -1.62 0.29
N ASP A 65 13.73 -2.70 1.04
CA ASP A 65 12.43 -2.88 1.68
C ASP A 65 12.26 -1.88 2.83
N GLY A 66 11.48 -0.84 2.57
CA GLY A 66 11.08 0.18 3.55
C GLY A 66 9.69 -0.03 4.14
N GLY A 67 8.99 -1.10 3.77
CA GLY A 67 7.57 -1.30 4.06
C GLY A 67 6.63 -0.53 3.12
N ALA A 68 5.34 -0.87 3.22
CA ALA A 68 4.29 -0.26 2.40
C ALA A 68 3.98 1.20 2.83
N PRO A 69 3.56 2.07 1.90
CA PRO A 69 3.38 1.81 0.47
C PRO A 69 4.72 1.80 -0.29
N TYR A 70 4.84 0.89 -1.25
CA TYR A 70 6.00 0.82 -2.14
C TYR A 70 5.74 1.69 -3.37
N VAL A 71 6.64 2.61 -3.67
CA VAL A 71 6.51 3.50 -4.83
C VAL A 71 7.63 3.18 -5.82
N PHE A 72 7.25 2.84 -7.06
CA PHE A 72 8.17 2.58 -8.15
C PHE A 72 7.92 3.56 -9.29
N VAL A 73 8.99 4.13 -9.85
CA VAL A 73 8.96 4.84 -11.12
C VAL A 73 9.69 3.96 -12.13
N VAL A 74 8.99 3.53 -13.18
CA VAL A 74 9.48 2.56 -14.15
C VAL A 74 9.58 3.18 -15.52
N ASP A 75 10.77 3.17 -16.10
CA ASP A 75 11.03 3.79 -17.41
C ASP A 75 10.32 3.04 -18.54
N LYS A 76 10.35 1.70 -18.52
CA LYS A 76 9.64 0.86 -19.48
C LYS A 76 8.87 -0.29 -18.81
N VAL A 77 7.56 -0.33 -19.03
CA VAL A 77 6.67 -1.41 -18.59
C VAL A 77 6.20 -2.22 -19.79
N SER A 78 6.53 -3.50 -19.83
CA SER A 78 5.90 -4.49 -20.71
C SER A 78 4.58 -4.95 -20.09
N ILE A 79 3.46 -4.68 -20.75
CA ILE A 79 2.13 -5.02 -20.24
C ILE A 79 1.60 -6.21 -21.02
N LEU A 80 1.43 -7.35 -20.35
CA LEU A 80 0.72 -8.50 -20.86
C LEU A 80 -0.74 -8.43 -20.39
N ARG A 81 -1.67 -8.29 -21.32
CA ARG A 81 -3.11 -8.37 -21.04
C ARG A 81 -3.64 -9.74 -21.40
N ILE A 82 -4.21 -10.43 -20.43
CA ILE A 82 -4.75 -11.80 -20.58
C ILE A 82 -6.28 -11.76 -20.56
N GLY A 83 -6.90 -12.33 -21.59
CA GLY A 83 -8.35 -12.37 -21.76
C GLY A 83 -8.97 -11.06 -22.24
N PHE A 84 -8.19 -10.22 -22.94
CA PHE A 84 -8.62 -8.92 -23.45
C PHE A 84 -8.38 -8.77 -24.95
N PRO A 85 -9.28 -8.09 -25.68
CA PRO A 85 -10.60 -7.61 -25.23
C PRO A 85 -11.64 -8.74 -25.13
N THR A 86 -11.29 -9.93 -25.63
CA THR A 86 -12.15 -11.11 -25.64
C THR A 86 -11.46 -12.24 -24.86
N PRO A 87 -12.18 -13.05 -24.07
CA PRO A 87 -11.62 -14.22 -23.40
C PRO A 87 -10.86 -15.12 -24.39
N GLY A 88 -9.65 -15.55 -24.01
CA GLY A 88 -8.76 -16.36 -24.85
C GLY A 88 -7.82 -15.55 -25.76
N GLN A 89 -7.96 -14.22 -25.83
CA GLN A 89 -6.97 -13.37 -26.48
C GLN A 89 -5.98 -12.77 -25.48
N ASN A 90 -4.70 -12.80 -25.85
CA ASN A 90 -3.62 -12.17 -25.11
C ASN A 90 -3.00 -11.08 -25.99
N THR A 91 -2.79 -9.90 -25.43
CA THR A 91 -2.12 -8.79 -26.12
C THR A 91 -0.95 -8.29 -25.28
N SER A 92 0.09 -7.78 -25.95
CA SER A 92 1.21 -7.14 -25.28
C SER A 92 1.47 -5.76 -25.87
N HIS A 93 1.86 -4.81 -25.01
CA HIS A 93 2.29 -3.48 -25.42
C HIS A 93 3.25 -2.90 -24.39
N PHE A 94 3.95 -1.84 -24.77
CA PHE A 94 4.84 -1.11 -23.87
C PHE A 94 4.20 0.20 -23.42
N GLN A 95 4.41 0.55 -22.16
CA GLN A 95 4.18 1.89 -21.63
C GLN A 95 5.49 2.42 -21.03
N TYR A 96 5.67 3.73 -21.07
CA TYR A 96 6.88 4.40 -20.62
C TYR A 96 6.56 5.41 -19.54
N ASP A 97 7.53 5.70 -18.68
CA ASP A 97 7.44 6.68 -17.60
C ASP A 97 6.20 6.44 -16.71
N MET A 98 6.14 5.24 -16.13
CA MET A 98 5.00 4.78 -15.34
C MET A 98 5.32 4.81 -13.85
N LYS A 99 4.38 5.26 -13.04
CA LYS A 99 4.46 5.20 -11.58
C LYS A 99 3.53 4.11 -11.05
N ALA A 100 4.06 3.21 -10.22
CA ALA A 100 3.29 2.22 -9.49
C ALA A 100 3.35 2.51 -7.99
N THR A 101 2.19 2.60 -7.34
CA THR A 101 2.08 2.64 -5.87
C THR A 101 1.43 1.34 -5.41
N CYS A 102 2.14 0.55 -4.61
CA CYS A 102 1.81 -0.84 -4.34
C CYS A 102 1.75 -1.16 -2.85
N GLY A 103 0.97 -2.17 -2.49
CA GLY A 103 0.74 -2.57 -1.11
C GLY A 103 1.72 -3.61 -0.57
N SER A 104 2.32 -4.42 -1.43
CA SER A 104 3.26 -5.47 -0.99
C SER A 104 4.31 -5.77 -2.05
N VAL A 105 5.53 -6.10 -1.59
CA VAL A 105 6.61 -6.65 -2.40
C VAL A 105 7.04 -7.98 -1.78
N GLN A 106 7.31 -8.97 -2.62
CA GLN A 106 7.98 -10.22 -2.24
C GLN A 106 9.20 -10.37 -3.14
N GLU A 107 10.35 -10.60 -2.53
CA GLU A 107 11.59 -10.85 -3.26
C GLU A 107 11.93 -12.34 -3.23
N SER A 108 12.16 -12.94 -4.40
CA SER A 108 12.65 -14.30 -4.50
C SER A 108 14.16 -14.38 -4.19
N PRO A 109 14.71 -15.57 -3.87
CA PRO A 109 16.16 -15.74 -3.71
C PRO A 109 16.98 -15.39 -4.95
N SER A 110 16.36 -15.37 -6.14
CA SER A 110 17.01 -14.96 -7.38
C SER A 110 17.06 -13.44 -7.56
N GLY A 111 16.43 -12.64 -6.69
CA GLY A 111 16.33 -11.18 -6.83
C GLY A 111 15.14 -10.70 -7.65
N THR A 112 14.18 -11.57 -7.96
CA THR A 112 12.94 -11.18 -8.63
C THR A 112 12.00 -10.53 -7.62
N LEU A 113 11.58 -9.29 -7.89
CA LEU A 113 10.57 -8.58 -7.12
C LEU A 113 9.20 -8.87 -7.72
N ARG A 114 8.35 -9.53 -6.95
CA ARG A 114 6.91 -9.63 -7.20
C ARG A 114 6.21 -8.54 -6.41
N VAL A 115 5.51 -7.65 -7.10
CA VAL A 115 4.86 -6.49 -6.50
C VAL A 115 3.37 -6.54 -6.77
N ASP A 116 2.56 -6.53 -5.71
CA ASP A 116 1.10 -6.73 -5.78
C ASP A 116 0.34 -5.50 -5.26
N ALA A 117 -0.98 -5.48 -5.52
CA ALA A 117 -1.89 -4.40 -5.12
C ALA A 117 -1.45 -3.01 -5.63
N CYS A 118 -1.02 -2.94 -6.90
CA CYS A 118 -0.50 -1.72 -7.50
C CYS A 118 -1.58 -0.87 -8.16
N VAL A 119 -1.53 0.43 -7.88
CA VAL A 119 -2.20 1.48 -8.65
C VAL A 119 -1.17 2.11 -9.59
N TRP A 120 -1.50 2.18 -10.87
CA TRP A 120 -0.62 2.68 -11.93
C TRP A 120 -1.08 4.03 -12.45
N THR A 121 -0.14 4.98 -12.54
CA THR A 121 -0.35 6.28 -13.17
C THR A 121 0.82 6.58 -14.11
N LYS A 122 0.67 7.60 -14.96
CA LYS A 122 1.83 8.22 -15.61
C LYS A 122 2.69 8.90 -14.54
N ALA A 123 4.00 8.78 -14.63
CA ALA A 123 4.96 9.37 -13.69
C ALA A 123 5.07 10.90 -13.89
#